data_AF-A0A6G1GIL6-F1
#
_entry.id   AF-A0A6G1GIL6-F1
#
_cell.length_a   1.000
_cell.length_b   1.000
_cell.length_c   1.000
_cell.angle_alpha   90.00
_cell.angle_beta   90.00
_cell.angle_gamma   90.00
#
_symmetry.space_group_name_H-M   'P 1'
#
loop_
_entity.id
_entity.type
_entity.pdbx_description
1 polymer ?
#
loop_
_entity_poly.entity_id
_entity_poly.type
_entity_poly.pdbx_seq_one_letter_code
_entity_poly.pdbx_strand_id
1 'polypeptide(L)'
;AASYRGHEKVVERLLAKGADVNAQGGDYGNALQAASYGGHEKVVERLLAKGADVNAQGGEFGNALYAASERGHEQIVQQLLAKGA
;
A
#
# COMPACT_ATOMS: atom_id res chain seq x y z
N ALA A 1 -6.18 -4.82 6.17
CA ALA A 1 -6.29 -6.30 6.22
C ALA A 1 -6.18 -6.97 4.85
N ALA A 2 -7.10 -6.72 3.90
CA ALA A 2 -7.06 -7.34 2.57
C ALA A 2 -5.74 -7.06 1.82
N SER A 3 -5.23 -5.83 1.91
CA SER A 3 -3.96 -5.42 1.29
C SER A 3 -2.75 -6.17 1.84
N TYR A 4 -2.68 -6.34 3.17
CA TYR A 4 -1.62 -7.12 3.83
C TYR A 4 -1.60 -8.59 3.39
N ARG A 5 -2.76 -9.17 3.10
CA ARG A 5 -2.89 -10.57 2.64
C ARG A 5 -2.81 -10.73 1.12
N GLY A 6 -2.60 -9.65 0.37
CA GLY A 6 -2.55 -9.70 -1.09
C GLY A 6 -3.87 -10.06 -1.76
N HIS A 7 -5.02 -9.83 -1.10
CA HIS A 7 -6.33 -10.19 -1.64
C HIS A 7 -6.81 -9.19 -2.71
N GLU A 8 -6.15 -9.20 -3.87
CA GLU A 8 -6.36 -8.25 -4.98
C GLU A 8 -7.85 -8.05 -5.31
N LYS A 9 -8.60 -9.13 -5.56
CA LYS A 9 -10.03 -9.06 -5.90
C LYS A 9 -10.89 -8.39 -4.82
N VAL A 10 -10.50 -8.53 -3.55
CA VAL A 10 -11.21 -7.89 -2.44
C VAL A 10 -10.87 -6.40 -2.41
N VAL A 11 -9.60 -6.05 -2.57
CA VAL A 11 -9.15 -4.65 -2.66
C VAL A 11 -9.85 -3.93 -3.80
N GLU A 12 -9.87 -4.51 -5.01
CA GLU A 12 -10.58 -3.95 -6.17
C GLU A 12 -12.06 -3.71 -5.88
N ARG A 13 -12.74 -4.69 -5.28
CA ARG A 13 -14.17 -4.59 -4.97
C ARG A 13 -14.46 -3.49 -3.95
N LEU A 14 -13.60 -3.33 -2.94
CA LEU A 14 -13.73 -2.28 -1.94
C LEU A 14 -13.55 -0.89 -2.58
N LEU A 15 -12.49 -0.71 -3.38
CA LEU A 15 -12.24 0.54 -4.09
C LEU A 15 -13.37 0.87 -5.07
N ALA A 16 -13.90 -0.13 -5.78
CA ALA A 16 -15.05 0.05 -6.68
C ALA A 16 -16.35 0.43 -5.95
N LYS A 17 -16.44 0.17 -4.64
CA LYS A 17 -17.57 0.57 -3.79
C LYS A 17 -17.34 1.89 -3.05
N GLY A 18 -16.28 2.62 -3.39
CA GLY A 18 -15.99 3.93 -2.82
C GLY A 18 -15.33 3.88 -1.45
N ALA A 19 -14.66 2.77 -1.10
CA ALA A 19 -13.77 2.76 0.05
C ALA A 19 -12.71 3.86 -0.12
N ASP A 20 -12.48 4.63 0.95
CA ASP A 20 -11.42 5.63 0.97
C ASP A 20 -10.06 4.92 0.86
N VAL A 21 -9.34 5.20 -0.24
CA VAL A 21 -8.04 4.61 -0.54
C VAL A 21 -6.96 5.02 0.48
N ASN A 22 -7.15 6.18 1.13
CA ASN A 22 -6.22 6.77 2.08
C ASN A 22 -6.68 6.59 3.54
N ALA A 23 -7.71 5.78 3.77
CA ALA A 23 -8.18 5.48 5.11
C ALA A 23 -7.02 4.99 6.00
N GLN A 24 -6.80 5.70 7.11
CA GLN A 24 -5.79 5.35 8.09
C GLN A 24 -6.36 4.39 9.15
N GLY A 25 -5.55 3.43 9.57
CA GLY A 25 -5.88 2.51 10.66
C GLY A 25 -5.16 1.17 10.58
N GLY A 26 -5.25 0.41 11.68
CA GLY A 26 -4.54 -0.85 11.87
C GLY A 26 -3.02 -0.67 12.04
N ASP A 27 -2.33 -1.79 12.24
CA ASP A 27 -0.91 -1.80 12.63
C ASP A 27 0.00 -1.15 11.58
N TYR A 28 -0.35 -1.29 10.30
CA TYR A 28 0.41 -0.78 9.16
C TYR A 28 0.00 0.64 8.74
N GLY A 29 -0.83 1.36 9.49
CA GLY A 29 -1.16 2.76 9.16
C GLY A 29 -2.16 2.95 8.02
N ASN A 30 -1.96 2.36 6.84
CA ASN A 30 -2.92 2.39 5.72
C ASN A 30 -2.80 1.16 4.79
N ALA A 31 -3.65 1.11 3.75
CA ALA A 31 -3.69 0.01 2.79
C ALA A 31 -2.40 -0.13 1.95
N LEU A 32 -1.77 0.99 1.57
CA LEU A 32 -0.57 1.01 0.74
C LEU A 32 0.64 0.47 1.54
N GLN A 33 0.85 0.97 2.75
CA GLN A 33 1.88 0.50 3.66
C GLN A 33 1.74 -1.00 3.97
N ALA A 34 0.51 -1.48 4.21
CA ALA A 34 0.23 -2.89 4.44
C ALA A 34 0.58 -3.77 3.23
N ALA A 35 0.26 -3.32 2.01
CA ALA A 35 0.60 -4.05 0.78
C ALA A 35 2.11 -4.03 0.51
N SER A 36 2.76 -2.89 0.75
CA SER A 36 4.19 -2.69 0.60
C SER A 36 4.99 -3.59 1.53
N TYR A 37 4.61 -3.68 2.80
CA TYR A 37 5.20 -4.63 3.73
C TYR A 37 5.00 -6.10 3.30
N GLY A 38 3.79 -6.43 2.84
CA GLY A 38 3.43 -7.78 2.42
C GLY A 38 4.04 -8.24 1.10
N GLY A 39 4.70 -7.35 0.34
CA GLY A 39 5.28 -7.70 -0.97
C GLY A 39 4.25 -7.84 -2.09
N HIS A 40 3.06 -7.25 -1.94
CA HIS A 40 1.95 -7.46 -2.87
C HIS A 40 1.92 -6.43 -3.99
N GLU A 41 2.83 -6.56 -4.97
CA GLU A 41 3.02 -5.62 -6.08
C GLU A 41 1.73 -5.19 -6.78
N LYS A 42 0.87 -6.15 -7.15
CA LYS A 42 -0.40 -5.84 -7.82
C LYS A 42 -1.34 -4.99 -6.97
N VAL A 43 -1.36 -5.24 -5.66
CA VAL A 43 -2.18 -4.45 -4.73
C VAL A 43 -1.60 -3.04 -4.61
N VAL A 44 -0.29 -2.89 -4.51
CA VAL A 44 0.40 -1.59 -4.52
C VAL A 44 0.04 -0.81 -5.79
N GLU A 45 0.18 -1.43 -6.96
CA GLU A 45 -0.16 -0.82 -8.25
C GLU A 45 -1.61 -0.32 -8.28
N ARG A 46 -2.57 -1.15 -7.85
CA ARG A 46 -3.99 -0.75 -7.83
C ARG A 46 -4.28 0.38 -6.85
N LEU A 47 -3.67 0.39 -5.68
CA LEU A 47 -3.84 1.46 -4.71
C LEU A 47 -3.28 2.78 -5.26
N LEU A 48 -2.08 2.76 -5.81
CA LEU A 48 -1.47 3.95 -6.45
C LEU A 48 -2.30 4.44 -7.63
N ALA A 49 -2.81 3.53 -8.48
CA ALA A 49 -3.69 3.87 -9.59
C ALA A 49 -5.04 4.47 -9.14
N LYS A 50 -5.44 4.25 -7.89
CA LYS A 50 -6.65 4.83 -7.28
C LYS A 50 -6.36 6.06 -6.42
N GLY A 51 -5.15 6.62 -6.49
CA GLY A 51 -4.80 7.86 -5.80
C GLY A 51 -4.43 7.68 -4.34
N ALA A 52 -3.90 6.50 -3.97
CA ALA A 52 -3.22 6.36 -2.69
C ALA A 52 -2.11 7.40 -2.56
N ASP A 53 -2.09 8.11 -1.44
CA ASP A 53 -1.01 9.04 -1.10
C ASP A 53 0.25 8.22 -0.81
N VAL A 54 1.20 8.32 -1.74
CA VAL A 54 2.46 7.57 -1.70
C VAL A 54 3.31 7.95 -0.48
N ASN A 55 3.16 9.18 0.01
CA ASN A 55 3.92 9.75 1.13
C ASN A 55 3.15 9.69 2.45
N ALA A 56 1.98 9.04 2.47
CA ALA A 56 1.16 8.96 3.66
C ALA A 56 1.93 8.37 4.84
N GLN A 57 1.94 9.13 5.94
CA GLN A 57 2.61 8.75 7.17
C GLN A 57 1.69 7.98 8.11
N GLY A 58 2.28 7.10 8.93
CA GLY A 58 1.60 6.36 9.98
C GLY A 58 2.10 4.93 10.10
N GLY A 59 1.43 4.14 10.94
CA GLY A 59 1.77 2.73 11.17
C GLY A 59 3.13 2.52 11.82
N GLU A 60 3.48 1.26 12.03
CA GLU A 60 4.77 0.84 12.62
C GLU A 60 5.98 1.29 11.77
N PHE A 61 5.82 1.38 10.45
CA PHE A 61 6.91 1.61 9.49
C PHE A 61 7.05 3.06 9.05
N GLY A 62 6.18 3.95 9.51
CA GLY A 62 6.19 5.37 9.15
C GLY A 62 5.65 5.65 7.74
N ASN A 63 6.08 4.94 6.69
CA ASN A 63 5.56 5.08 5.32
C ASN A 63 5.73 3.79 4.48
N ALA A 64 5.15 3.81 3.26
CA ALA A 64 5.14 2.64 2.38
C ALA A 64 6.54 2.27 1.84
N LEU A 65 7.38 3.29 1.60
CA LEU A 65 8.73 3.11 1.10
C LEU A 65 9.61 2.38 2.13
N TYR A 66 9.56 2.81 3.38
CA TYR A 66 10.26 2.17 4.49
C TYR A 66 9.79 0.73 4.68
N ALA A 67 8.47 0.49 4.67
CA ALA A 67 7.91 -0.85 4.85
C ALA A 67 8.35 -1.83 3.73
N ALA A 68 8.39 -1.39 2.48
CA ALA A 68 8.92 -2.19 1.38
C ALA A 68 10.43 -2.42 1.49
N SER A 69 11.17 -1.38 1.92
CA SER A 69 12.63 -1.43 2.05
C SER A 69 13.08 -2.37 3.17
N GLU A 70 12.40 -2.35 4.33
CA GLU A 70 12.68 -3.26 5.46
C GLU A 70 12.53 -4.73 5.06
N ARG A 71 11.57 -5.03 4.19
CA ARG A 71 11.30 -6.38 3.69
C ARG A 71 12.06 -6.76 2.43
N GLY A 72 12.80 -5.85 1.82
CA GLY A 72 13.59 -6.11 0.61
C GLY A 72 12.76 -6.25 -0.68
N HIS A 73 11.56 -5.66 -0.74
CA HIS A 73 10.68 -5.74 -1.92
C HIS A 73 11.07 -4.73 -2.99
N GLU A 74 12.16 -5.02 -3.72
CA GLU A 74 12.80 -4.09 -4.66
C GLU A 74 11.85 -3.52 -5.72
N GLN A 75 11.00 -4.35 -6.32
CA GLN A 75 10.04 -3.91 -7.34
C GLN A 75 9.04 -2.88 -6.77
N ILE A 76 8.60 -3.07 -5.51
CA ILE A 76 7.71 -2.13 -4.84
C ILE A 76 8.44 -0.83 -4.52
N VAL A 77 9.69 -0.91 -4.05
CA VAL A 77 10.53 0.28 -3.82
C VAL A 77 10.65 1.11 -5.10
N GLN A 78 10.97 0.47 -6.24
CA GLN A 78 11.06 1.15 -7.52
C GLN A 78 9.73 1.79 -7.95
N GLN A 79 8.60 1.09 -7.77
CA GLN A 79 7.28 1.63 -8.08
C GLN A 79 6.94 2.86 -7.21
N LEU A 80 7.22 2.82 -5.92
CA LEU A 80 6.96 3.91 -4.99
C LEU A 80 7.82 5.13 -5.34
N LEU A 81 9.12 4.94 -5.57
CA LEU A 81 10.03 6.03 -6.00
C LEU A 81 9.59 6.65 -7.33
N ALA A 82 9.15 5.83 -8.30
CA ALA A 82 8.61 6.31 -9.57
C ALA A 82 7.31 7.14 -9.40
N LYS A 83 6.64 7.02 -8.25
CA LYS A 83 5.46 7.83 -7.87
C LYS A 83 5.79 9.00 -6.95
N GLY A 84 7.06 9.22 -6.61
CA GLY A 84 7.51 10.35 -5.78
C GLY A 84 7.45 10.10 -4.27
N ALA A 85 7.64 8.85 -3.86
CA ALA A 85 7.91 8.48 -2.46
C ALA A 85 9.28 8.99 -1.96
#